data_AF-A0A6P8IAM8-F1
#
_entry.id   AF-A0A6P8IAM8-F1
#
_cell.length_a   1.000
_cell.length_b   1.000
_cell.length_c   1.000
_cell.angle_alpha   90.00
_cell.angle_beta   90.00
_cell.angle_gamma   90.00
#
_symmetry.space_group_name_H-M   'P 1'
#
loop_
_entity.id
_entity.type
_entity.pdbx_description
1 polymer ?
#
loop_
_entity_poly.entity_id
_entity_poly.type
_entity_poly.pdbx_seq_one_letter_code
_entity_poly.pdbx_strand_id
1 'polypeptide(L)'
;MYGAEYELSSFNPLNKKNLHHHDATCAICRVQTRSTKLMVPGTYSCPAGWTREYWGYLMSEKYNQAHSTEYVCVDKNAEYVPGSSTGRHGTLLYPVEGVCGSLPCGPYVHGQELTCAVCTK
;
A
#
# COMPACT_ATOMS: atom_id res chain seq x y z
N MET A 1 2.55 -21.90 -1.59
CA MET A 1 2.56 -20.47 -1.25
C MET A 1 1.40 -19.84 -1.99
N TYR A 2 0.52 -19.12 -1.29
CA TYR A 2 -0.54 -18.33 -1.92
C TYR A 2 -0.02 -16.93 -2.28
N GLY A 3 -0.70 -16.24 -3.20
CA GLY A 3 -0.39 -14.86 -3.57
C GLY A 3 -0.80 -13.85 -2.49
N ALA A 4 -0.52 -12.59 -2.77
CA ALA A 4 -1.07 -11.46 -2.02
C ALA A 4 -2.32 -10.95 -2.74
N GLU A 5 -3.44 -10.78 -2.04
CA GLU A 5 -4.74 -10.39 -2.60
C GLU A 5 -5.18 -9.04 -2.06
N TYR A 6 -5.84 -8.23 -2.89
CA TYR A 6 -6.43 -6.98 -2.43
C TYR A 6 -7.72 -7.23 -1.66
N GLU A 7 -7.82 -6.68 -0.45
CA GLU A 7 -9.04 -6.73 0.35
C GLU A 7 -9.65 -5.34 0.53
N LEU A 8 -10.57 -5.01 -0.39
CA LEU A 8 -11.08 -3.65 -0.61
C LEU A 8 -12.62 -3.59 -0.56
N SER A 9 -13.24 -4.54 0.14
CA SER A 9 -14.71 -4.66 0.24
C SER A 9 -15.36 -3.43 0.88
N SER A 10 -14.74 -2.85 1.91
CA SER A 10 -15.26 -1.67 2.61
C SER A 10 -14.96 -0.36 1.88
N PHE A 11 -13.72 -0.20 1.43
CA PHE A 11 -13.24 1.01 0.77
C PHE A 11 -12.10 0.70 -0.19
N ASN A 12 -12.17 1.29 -1.39
CA ASN A 12 -11.12 1.17 -2.40
C ASN A 12 -10.49 2.55 -2.66
N PRO A 13 -9.30 2.83 -2.11
CA PRO A 13 -8.57 4.07 -2.38
C PRO A 13 -7.88 4.11 -3.74
N LEU A 14 -7.83 2.99 -4.45
CA LEU A 14 -7.06 2.82 -5.68
C LEU A 14 -7.89 3.21 -6.90
N ASN A 15 -7.22 3.56 -8.00
CA ASN A 15 -7.90 4.02 -9.22
C ASN A 15 -8.73 2.90 -9.89
N LYS A 16 -8.33 1.64 -9.69
CA LYS A 16 -8.96 0.49 -10.34
C LYS A 16 -10.07 -0.08 -9.45
N LYS A 17 -11.32 0.02 -9.91
CA LYS A 17 -12.52 -0.26 -9.09
C LYS A 17 -12.67 -1.73 -8.67
N ASN A 18 -12.33 -2.66 -9.56
CA ASN A 18 -12.57 -4.11 -9.38
C ASN A 18 -11.28 -4.85 -9.01
N LEU A 19 -10.66 -4.46 -7.90
CA LEU A 19 -9.41 -5.08 -7.41
C LEU A 19 -9.64 -6.12 -6.31
N HIS A 20 -10.74 -6.02 -5.57
CA HIS A 20 -11.04 -6.92 -4.47
C HIS A 20 -10.97 -8.40 -4.90
N HIS A 21 -10.36 -9.24 -4.06
CA HIS A 21 -10.09 -10.66 -4.28
C HIS A 21 -9.22 -11.00 -5.50
N HIS A 22 -8.58 -10.01 -6.13
CA HIS A 22 -7.59 -10.28 -7.15
C HIS A 22 -6.19 -10.31 -6.56
N ASP A 23 -5.35 -11.19 -7.11
CA ASP A 23 -3.94 -11.27 -6.78
C ASP A 23 -3.22 -10.00 -7.25
N ALA A 24 -2.46 -9.40 -6.34
CA ALA A 24 -1.56 -8.29 -6.57
C ALA A 24 -0.40 -8.72 -7.47
N THR A 25 -0.06 -7.86 -8.42
CA THR A 25 1.14 -8.02 -9.25
C THR A 25 2.34 -7.34 -8.61
N CYS A 26 3.55 -7.80 -8.92
CA CYS A 26 4.78 -7.16 -8.48
C CYS A 26 5.54 -6.55 -9.67
N ALA A 27 6.19 -5.41 -9.43
CA ALA A 27 7.11 -4.79 -10.38
C ALA A 27 8.47 -4.56 -9.71
N ILE A 28 9.55 -4.75 -10.47
CA ILE A 28 10.91 -4.49 -10.01
C ILE A 28 11.52 -3.41 -10.91
N CYS A 29 11.90 -2.29 -10.29
CA CYS A 29 12.52 -1.16 -10.97
C CYS A 29 13.97 -1.01 -10.51
N ARG A 30 14.88 -0.74 -11.45
CA ARG A 30 16.26 -0.37 -11.16
C ARG A 30 16.51 1.07 -11.58
N VAL A 31 16.96 1.89 -10.63
CA VAL A 31 17.39 3.27 -10.89
C VAL A 31 18.91 3.28 -10.91
N GLN A 32 19.52 3.83 -11.96
CA GLN A 32 20.97 3.73 -12.17
C GLN A 32 21.78 4.75 -11.35
N THR A 33 21.24 5.96 -11.19
CA THR A 33 21.97 7.10 -10.61
C THR A 33 21.65 7.37 -9.15
N ARG A 34 20.66 6.67 -8.58
CA ARG A 34 20.13 6.85 -7.22
C ARG A 34 20.17 5.51 -6.50
N SER A 35 21.03 5.38 -5.49
CA SER A 35 21.32 4.09 -4.82
C SER A 35 20.48 3.84 -3.58
N THR A 36 19.77 4.84 -3.08
CA THR A 36 18.99 4.73 -1.84
C THR A 36 17.50 4.76 -2.14
N LYS A 37 16.73 3.89 -1.48
CA LYS A 37 15.26 3.87 -1.50
C LYS A 37 14.72 4.22 -0.12
N LEU A 38 13.66 5.03 -0.08
CA LEU A 38 12.88 5.33 1.12
C LEU A 38 11.39 5.21 0.82
N MET A 39 10.61 4.63 1.74
CA MET A 39 9.15 4.74 1.76
C MET A 39 8.77 5.72 2.87
N VAL A 40 7.96 6.72 2.55
CA VAL A 40 7.45 7.71 3.50
C VAL A 40 5.95 7.48 3.67
N PRO A 41 5.48 7.00 4.83
CA PRO A 41 4.07 6.81 5.10
C PRO A 41 3.39 8.14 5.47
N GLY A 42 2.08 8.22 5.27
CA GLY A 42 1.25 9.38 5.61
C GLY A 42 1.34 10.57 4.65
N THR A 43 2.00 10.43 3.50
CA THR A 43 2.13 11.51 2.52
C THR A 43 2.28 10.99 1.09
N TYR A 44 1.90 11.82 0.13
CA TYR A 44 2.19 11.60 -1.30
C TYR A 44 3.51 12.23 -1.77
N SER A 45 4.22 12.91 -0.87
CA SER A 45 5.38 13.73 -1.20
C SER A 45 6.67 13.14 -0.63
N CYS A 46 7.75 13.26 -1.41
CA CYS A 46 9.09 12.90 -0.94
C CYS A 46 9.76 14.07 -0.21
N PRO A 47 10.74 13.80 0.68
CA PRO A 47 11.52 14.86 1.32
C PRO A 47 12.31 15.67 0.29
N ALA A 48 12.72 16.89 0.66
CA ALA A 48 13.49 17.75 -0.24
C ALA A 48 14.76 17.06 -0.76
N GLY A 49 15.01 17.16 -2.07
CA GLY A 49 16.15 16.53 -2.75
C GLY A 49 16.02 15.02 -3.00
N TRP A 50 14.86 14.41 -2.75
CA TRP A 50 14.55 13.04 -3.17
C TRP A 50 13.68 13.05 -4.43
N THR A 51 13.85 12.05 -5.29
CA THR A 51 12.96 11.83 -6.44
C THR A 51 11.84 10.89 -6.04
N ARG A 52 10.59 11.27 -6.31
CA ARG A 52 9.43 10.37 -6.15
C ARG A 52 9.37 9.41 -7.32
N GLU A 53 9.43 8.11 -7.02
CA GLU A 53 9.25 7.05 -8.02
C GLU A 53 7.76 6.76 -8.20
N TYR A 54 7.03 6.58 -7.09
CA TYR A 54 5.60 6.35 -7.12
C TYR A 54 4.93 6.71 -5.79
N TRP A 55 3.60 6.71 -5.77
CA TRP A 55 2.81 7.01 -4.58
C TRP A 55 1.48 6.26 -4.61
N GLY A 56 0.89 6.10 -3.44
CA GLY A 56 -0.43 5.50 -3.30
C GLY A 56 -0.81 5.36 -1.84
N TYR A 57 -1.17 4.15 -1.44
CA TYR A 57 -1.76 3.90 -0.13
C TYR A 57 -0.97 2.85 0.63
N LEU A 58 -0.81 3.09 1.93
CA LEU A 58 -0.19 2.16 2.83
C LEU A 58 -1.15 0.99 3.03
N MET A 59 -0.66 -0.22 2.79
CA MET A 59 -1.42 -1.44 2.96
C MET A 59 -0.66 -2.42 3.84
N SER A 60 -1.40 -3.21 4.57
CA SER A 60 -0.88 -4.32 5.38
C SER A 60 -1.98 -5.35 5.57
N GLU A 61 -1.60 -6.46 6.16
CA GLU A 61 -2.54 -7.48 6.61
C GLU A 61 -3.41 -6.94 7.76
N LYS A 62 -4.52 -7.62 8.03
CA LYS A 62 -5.43 -7.24 9.11
C LYS A 62 -4.73 -7.34 10.47
N TYR A 63 -4.94 -6.34 11.32
CA TYR A 63 -4.29 -6.20 12.64
C TYR A 63 -4.48 -7.37 13.61
N ASN A 64 -5.49 -8.22 13.38
CA ASN A 64 -5.81 -9.37 14.24
C ASN A 64 -5.26 -10.70 13.72
N GLN A 65 -4.43 -10.67 12.67
CA GLN A 65 -3.76 -11.87 12.17
C GLN A 65 -2.55 -12.22 13.04
N ALA A 66 -2.31 -13.52 13.22
CA ALA A 66 -1.31 -14.04 14.16
C ALA A 66 0.15 -13.90 13.67
N HIS A 67 0.36 -13.37 12.47
CA HIS A 67 1.67 -13.30 11.81
C HIS A 67 2.15 -11.86 11.70
N SER A 68 3.45 -11.63 11.86
CA SER A 68 4.05 -10.31 11.66
C SER A 68 3.91 -9.91 10.20
N THR A 69 3.45 -8.68 9.95
CA THR A 69 3.19 -8.17 8.61
C THR A 69 3.90 -6.85 8.41
N GLU A 70 4.36 -6.64 7.18
CA GLU A 70 5.04 -5.42 6.79
C GLU A 70 4.05 -4.42 6.20
N TYR A 71 4.27 -3.14 6.49
CA TYR A 71 3.56 -2.06 5.82
C TYR A 71 4.18 -1.81 4.44
N VAL A 72 3.40 -2.04 3.40
CA VAL A 72 3.82 -1.84 2.01
C VAL A 72 3.11 -0.65 1.38
N CYS A 73 3.83 0.10 0.54
CA CYS A 73 3.24 1.17 -0.25
C CYS A 73 2.74 0.60 -1.58
N VAL A 74 1.42 0.52 -1.75
CA VAL A 74 0.78 0.05 -2.98
C VAL A 74 0.52 1.25 -3.88
N ASP A 75 0.96 1.17 -5.13
CA ASP A 75 0.77 2.25 -6.11
C ASP A 75 -0.73 2.55 -6.33
N LYS A 76 -1.07 3.83 -6.49
CA LYS A 76 -2.46 4.25 -6.72
C LYS A 76 -3.08 3.61 -7.97
N ASN A 77 -2.28 3.29 -8.98
CA ASN A 77 -2.66 2.59 -10.20
C ASN A 77 -2.34 1.09 -10.10
N ALA A 78 -2.63 0.47 -8.95
CA ALA A 78 -2.39 -0.95 -8.73
C ALA A 78 -2.98 -1.84 -9.83
N GLU A 79 -2.22 -2.88 -10.17
CA GLU A 79 -2.54 -3.86 -11.20
C GLU A 79 -2.74 -5.25 -10.59
N TYR A 80 -3.52 -6.08 -11.29
CA TYR A 80 -3.89 -7.41 -10.82
C TYR A 80 -3.63 -8.49 -11.86
N VAL A 81 -3.52 -9.75 -11.41
CA VAL A 81 -3.38 -10.91 -12.29
C VAL A 81 -4.76 -11.25 -12.92
N PRO A 82 -4.93 -11.20 -14.26
CA PRO A 82 -6.20 -11.54 -14.88
C PRO A 82 -6.68 -12.95 -14.51
N GLY A 83 -7.97 -13.08 -14.19
CA GLY A 83 -8.58 -14.36 -13.79
C GLY A 83 -8.26 -14.83 -12.37
N SER A 84 -7.60 -14.01 -11.55
CA SER A 84 -7.26 -14.34 -10.15
C SER A 84 -8.38 -14.09 -9.13
N SER A 85 -9.54 -13.57 -9.55
CA SER A 85 -10.69 -13.19 -8.70
C SER A 85 -11.39 -14.37 -8.03
N THR A 86 -10.64 -15.16 -7.26
CA THR A 86 -11.09 -16.42 -6.65
C THR A 86 -11.09 -16.36 -5.13
N GLY A 87 -10.49 -15.34 -4.51
CA GLY A 87 -10.48 -15.16 -3.05
C GLY A 87 -9.85 -16.36 -2.34
N ARG A 88 -8.58 -16.63 -2.61
CA ARG A 88 -7.83 -17.75 -2.02
C ARG A 88 -7.38 -17.43 -0.60
N HIS A 89 -7.47 -16.17 -0.19
CA HIS A 89 -7.19 -15.67 1.15
C HIS A 89 -5.80 -16.09 1.64
N GLY A 90 -4.80 -15.82 0.79
CA GLY A 90 -3.38 -16.00 1.11
C GLY A 90 -2.87 -14.90 2.05
N THR A 91 -2.00 -14.03 1.54
CA THR A 91 -1.71 -12.74 2.19
C THR A 91 -2.73 -11.72 1.71
N LEU A 92 -3.26 -10.89 2.59
CA LEU A 92 -4.28 -9.89 2.27
C LEU A 92 -3.70 -8.48 2.42
N LEU A 93 -4.06 -7.61 1.49
CA LEU A 93 -3.70 -6.20 1.49
C LEU A 93 -4.94 -5.37 1.82
N TYR A 94 -5.03 -4.97 3.08
CA TYR A 94 -6.02 -4.01 3.57
C TYR A 94 -5.43 -2.59 3.56
N PRO A 95 -6.21 -1.56 3.19
CA PRO A 95 -5.84 -0.17 3.44
C PRO A 95 -5.59 0.05 4.93
N VAL A 96 -4.49 0.74 5.26
CA VAL A 96 -4.18 1.09 6.64
C VAL A 96 -4.92 2.36 7.01
N GLU A 97 -5.73 2.31 8.06
CA GLU A 97 -6.48 3.45 8.56
C GLU A 97 -5.72 4.18 9.68
N GLY A 98 -5.76 5.51 9.66
CA GLY A 98 -5.28 6.36 10.73
C GLY A 98 -6.24 6.36 11.92
N VAL A 99 -5.76 5.94 13.09
CA VAL A 99 -6.55 5.94 14.34
C VAL A 99 -5.93 6.90 15.36
N CYS A 100 -6.65 7.98 15.64
CA CYS A 100 -6.35 8.88 16.75
C CYS A 100 -6.14 8.14 18.09
N GLY A 101 -5.07 8.48 18.80
CA GLY A 101 -4.66 7.83 20.05
C GLY A 101 -3.50 6.85 19.83
N SER A 102 -3.55 6.05 18.75
CA SER A 102 -2.39 5.31 18.25
C SER A 102 -1.47 6.21 17.42
N LEU A 103 -2.06 7.12 16.66
CA LEU A 103 -1.38 8.21 15.96
C LEU A 103 -1.83 9.57 16.51
N PRO A 104 -0.98 10.60 16.45
CA PRO A 104 -1.37 11.95 16.83
C PRO A 104 -2.44 12.50 15.87
N CYS A 105 -3.54 13.00 16.42
CA CYS A 105 -4.54 13.71 15.62
C CYS A 105 -3.98 15.06 15.14
N GLY A 106 -4.39 15.48 13.94
CA GLY A 106 -3.94 16.74 13.33
C GLY A 106 -3.39 16.45 11.94
N PRO A 107 -2.13 16.00 11.81
CA PRO A 107 -1.61 15.54 10.52
C PRO A 107 -2.30 14.26 10.04
N TYR A 108 -2.77 13.42 10.96
CA TYR A 108 -3.59 12.24 10.68
C TYR A 108 -5.04 12.49 11.08
N VAL A 109 -5.95 12.03 10.23
CA VAL A 109 -7.40 12.13 10.45
C VAL A 109 -7.92 10.75 10.83
N HIS A 110 -8.68 10.69 11.92
CA HIS A 110 -9.29 9.44 12.37
C HIS A 110 -10.22 8.87 11.29
N GLY A 111 -10.10 7.59 11.00
CA GLY A 111 -10.96 6.93 10.01
C GLY A 111 -10.53 7.15 8.56
N GLN A 112 -9.36 7.74 8.29
CA GLN A 112 -8.85 7.94 6.93
C GLN A 112 -7.67 7.03 6.61
N GLU A 113 -7.65 6.50 5.40
CA GLU A 113 -6.60 5.65 4.89
C GLU A 113 -5.29 6.42 4.70
N LEU A 114 -4.21 5.84 5.21
CA LEU A 114 -2.89 6.40 5.16
C LEU A 114 -2.30 6.25 3.76
N THR A 115 -1.74 7.36 3.30
CA THR A 115 -1.09 7.47 2.01
C THR A 115 0.37 7.09 2.13
N CYS A 116 1.08 6.95 1.01
CA CYS A 116 2.51 6.71 1.02
C CYS A 116 3.18 7.18 -0.27
N ALA A 117 4.48 7.47 -0.17
CA ALA A 117 5.34 7.77 -1.30
C ALA A 117 6.61 6.93 -1.24
N VAL A 118 7.03 6.39 -2.38
CA VAL A 118 8.33 5.73 -2.52
C VAL A 118 9.27 6.64 -3.30
N CYS A 119 10.44 6.83 -2.73
CA CYS A 119 11.40 7.84 -3.13
C CYS A 119 12.78 7.23 -3.31
N THR A 120 13.58 7.78 -4.21
CA THR A 120 14.99 7.43 -4.36
C THR A 120 15.92 8.65 -4.34
N LYS A 121 17.18 8.41 -3.99
CA LYS A 121 18.25 9.40 -3.99
C LYS A 121 19.59 8.79 -4.36
#